data_AF-A0A8H9TC82-F1
#
_entry.id   AF-A0A8H9TC82-F1
#
_cell.length_a   1.000
_cell.length_b   1.000
_cell.length_c   1.000
_cell.angle_alpha   90.00
_cell.angle_beta   90.00
_cell.angle_gamma   90.00
#
_symmetry.space_group_name_H-M   'P 1'
#
loop_
_entity.id
_entity.type
_entity.pdbx_description
1 polymer ?
#
loop_
_entity_poly.entity_id
_entity_poly.type
_entity_poly.pdbx_seq_one_letter_code
_entity_poly.pdbx_strand_id
1 'polypeptide(L)'
;MNTVFMLLAQFEEAIIPLGKVCDDYFGCSLRTAMNKAKAEDLPIPTFKIGSSAKAPYYIHLNDLAEYIDAQRAKAKEEWSRVNT
;
A
#
# COMPACT_ATOMS: atom_id res chain seq x y z
N MET A 1 -8.85 2.22 -16.44
CA MET A 1 -7.56 2.85 -16.08
C MET A 1 -6.90 1.92 -15.09
N ASN A 2 -5.65 1.55 -15.35
CA ASN A 2 -4.90 0.63 -14.50
C ASN A 2 -4.15 1.48 -13.45
N THR A 3 -4.50 1.29 -12.18
CA THR A 3 -4.01 2.08 -11.04
C THR A 3 -2.48 2.01 -10.91
N VAL A 4 -1.87 0.91 -11.38
CA VAL A 4 -0.41 0.76 -11.44
C VAL A 4 0.24 1.90 -12.24
N PHE A 5 -0.29 2.27 -13.41
CA PHE A 5 0.32 3.35 -14.22
C PHE A 5 0.18 4.73 -13.57
N MET A 6 -0.89 4.96 -12.80
CA MET A 6 -1.06 6.21 -12.05
C MET A 6 -0.05 6.31 -10.92
N LEU A 7 0.13 5.22 -10.16
CA LEU A 7 1.12 5.17 -9.09
C LEU A 7 2.54 5.24 -9.65
N LEU A 8 2.80 4.63 -10.81
CA LEU A 8 4.10 4.74 -11.48
C LEU A 8 4.41 6.19 -11.86
N ALA A 9 3.43 6.93 -12.38
CA ALA A 9 3.59 8.36 -12.70
C ALA A 9 3.73 9.23 -11.45
N GLN A 10 3.18 8.82 -10.30
CA GLN A 10 3.28 9.55 -9.04
C GLN A 10 4.61 9.34 -8.32
N PHE A 11 5.09 8.10 -8.27
CA PHE A 11 6.25 7.72 -7.46
C PHE A 11 7.53 7.52 -8.27
N GLU A 12 7.42 7.25 -9.58
CA GLU A 12 8.53 6.95 -10.49
C GLU A 12 9.43 5.78 -10.00
N GLU A 13 8.89 4.92 -9.14
CA GLU A 13 9.60 3.84 -8.46
C GLU A 13 8.81 2.52 -8.59
N ALA A 14 9.50 1.40 -8.84
CA ALA A 14 8.87 0.07 -8.87
C ALA A 14 8.60 -0.49 -7.46
N ILE A 15 9.40 -0.05 -6.49
CA ILE A 15 9.31 -0.41 -5.08
C ILE A 15 9.28 0.87 -4.26
N ILE A 16 8.27 1.04 -3.41
CA ILE A 16 8.05 2.28 -2.68
C ILE A 16 8.46 2.06 -1.22
N PRO A 17 9.30 2.92 -0.63
CA PRO A 17 9.57 2.88 0.80
C PRO A 17 8.28 3.06 1.60
N LEU A 18 8.06 2.21 2.62
CA LEU A 18 6.85 2.24 3.45
C LEU A 18 6.58 3.64 4.06
N GLY A 19 7.65 4.39 4.36
CA GLY A 19 7.54 5.75 4.89
C GLY A 19 6.95 6.80 3.95
N LYS A 20 6.94 6.56 2.63
CA LYS A 20 6.30 7.47 1.67
C LYS A 20 4.78 7.25 1.58
N VAL A 21 4.28 6.09 1.99
CA VAL A 21 2.88 5.67 1.78
C VAL A 21 2.11 5.43 3.07
N CYS A 22 2.79 5.36 4.22
CA CYS A 22 2.16 4.97 5.48
C CYS A 22 1.09 5.93 5.96
N ASP A 23 1.30 7.23 5.77
CA ASP A 23 0.35 8.25 6.22
C ASP A 23 -0.83 8.33 5.23
N ASP A 24 -0.54 8.52 3.94
CA ASP A 24 -1.54 8.74 2.90
C ASP A 24 -2.45 7.53 2.66
N TYR A 25 -1.92 6.30 2.68
CA TYR A 25 -2.68 5.09 2.30
C TYR A 25 -3.09 4.22 3.50
N PHE A 26 -2.30 4.20 4.58
CA PHE A 26 -2.59 3.37 5.75
C PHE A 26 -3.05 4.19 6.97
N GLY A 27 -3.03 5.52 6.89
CA GLY A 27 -3.47 6.41 7.97
C GLY A 27 -2.70 6.19 9.27
N CYS A 28 -1.41 5.83 9.19
CA CYS A 28 -0.62 5.54 10.35
C CYS A 28 0.82 6.05 10.23
N SER A 29 1.40 6.43 11.38
CA SER A 29 2.79 6.89 11.42
C SER A 29 3.76 5.80 10.93
N LEU A 30 4.90 6.20 10.38
CA LEU A 30 5.97 5.27 9.95
C LEU A 30 6.32 4.25 11.04
N ARG A 31 6.43 4.68 12.31
CA ARG A 31 6.73 3.77 13.42
C ARG A 31 5.65 2.69 13.58
N THR A 32 4.39 3.07 13.51
CA THR A 32 3.25 2.14 13.56
C THR A 32 3.26 1.21 12.36
N ALA A 33 3.50 1.74 11.15
CA ALA A 33 3.56 0.96 9.93
C ALA A 33 4.69 -0.09 9.98
N MET A 34 5.88 0.28 10.47
CA MET A 34 7.00 -0.67 10.64
C MET A 34 6.69 -1.77 11.66
N ASN A 35 5.99 -1.45 12.74
CA ASN A 35 5.56 -2.45 13.72
C ASN A 35 4.52 -3.41 13.10
N LYS A 36 3.55 -2.88 12.35
CA LYS A 36 2.56 -3.69 11.62
C LYS A 36 3.22 -4.56 10.55
N ALA A 37 4.16 -4.02 9.78
CA ALA A 37 4.96 -4.77 8.80
C ALA A 37 5.70 -5.95 9.44
N LYS A 38 6.33 -5.71 10.60
CA LYS A 38 7.03 -6.77 11.35
C LYS A 38 6.07 -7.84 11.89
N ALA A 39 4.84 -7.46 12.21
CA ALA A 39 3.79 -8.37 12.69
C ALA A 39 2.95 -8.97 11.56
N GLU A 40 3.28 -8.69 10.29
CA GLU A 40 2.49 -9.09 9.11
C GLU A 40 1.02 -8.63 9.16
N ASP A 41 0.76 -7.50 9.85
CA ASP A 41 -0.56 -6.90 10.09
C ASP A 41 -0.88 -5.77 9.10
N LEU A 42 -0.10 -5.63 8.03
CA LEU A 42 -0.42 -4.71 6.94
C LEU A 42 -1.34 -5.39 5.92
N PRO A 43 -2.25 -4.63 5.28
CA PRO A 43 -3.18 -5.20 4.31
C PRO A 43 -2.50 -5.63 3.00
N ILE A 44 -1.20 -5.35 2.85
CA ILE A 44 -0.40 -5.72 1.68
C ILE A 44 0.97 -6.27 2.10
N PRO A 45 1.61 -7.09 1.25
CA PRO A 45 2.96 -7.57 1.48
C PRO A 45 3.97 -6.43 1.64
N THR A 46 4.85 -6.57 2.63
CA THR A 46 5.98 -5.67 2.81
C THR A 46 7.24 -6.48 3.01
N PHE A 47 8.37 -5.98 2.50
CA PHE A 47 9.64 -6.70 2.55
C PHE A 47 10.81 -5.76 2.79
N LYS A 48 11.95 -6.35 3.17
CA LYS A 48 13.23 -5.66 3.29
C LYS A 48 14.18 -6.16 2.22
N ILE A 49 14.97 -5.26 1.67
CA ILE A 49 16.05 -5.61 0.73
C ILE A 49 17.36 -5.86 1.49
N GLY A 50 17.62 -5.07 2.53
CA GLY A 50 18.80 -5.21 3.37
C GLY A 50 18.58 -6.20 4.52
N SER A 51 19.66 -6.88 4.92
CA SER A 51 19.70 -7.79 6.07
C SER A 51 19.77 -7.07 7.42
N SER A 52 19.96 -5.76 7.43
CA SER A 52 20.07 -4.97 8.67
C SER A 52 18.74 -4.89 9.42
N ALA A 53 18.79 -4.96 10.75
CA ALA A 53 17.63 -4.74 11.61
C ALA A 53 17.00 -3.35 11.39
N LYS A 54 17.83 -2.35 11.05
CA LYS A 54 17.41 -0.97 10.74
C LYS A 54 17.05 -0.74 9.27
N ALA A 55 17.09 -1.77 8.42
CA ALA A 55 16.72 -1.61 7.03
C ALA A 55 15.23 -1.19 6.90
N PRO A 56 14.93 -0.25 5.99
CA PRO A 56 13.56 0.19 5.74
C PRO A 56 12.74 -0.95 5.11
N TYR A 57 11.43 -0.88 5.31
CA TYR A 57 10.47 -1.72 4.60
C TYR A 57 10.08 -1.07 3.27
N TYR A 58 9.82 -1.92 2.29
CA TYR A 58 9.36 -1.58 0.96
C TYR A 58 8.06 -2.31 0.65
N ILE A 59 7.31 -1.74 -0.29
CA ILE A 59 6.11 -2.29 -0.89
C ILE A 59 6.32 -2.33 -2.39
N HIS A 60 5.84 -3.38 -3.06
CA HIS A 60 5.83 -3.39 -4.52
C HIS A 60 4.68 -2.53 -5.06
N LEU A 61 4.93 -1.78 -6.12
CA LEU A 61 3.94 -0.88 -6.74
C LEU A 61 2.63 -1.61 -7.09
N ASN A 62 2.74 -2.83 -7.66
CA ASN A 62 1.57 -3.63 -8.03
C ASN A 62 0.71 -4.00 -6.81
N ASP A 63 1.33 -4.40 -5.69
CA ASP A 63 0.59 -4.79 -4.49
C ASP A 63 -0.23 -3.62 -3.95
N LEU A 64 0.36 -2.41 -3.96
CA LEU A 64 -0.35 -1.20 -3.59
C LEU A 64 -1.51 -0.88 -4.56
N ALA A 65 -1.28 -1.03 -5.87
CA ALA A 65 -2.30 -0.80 -6.88
C ALA A 65 -3.48 -1.78 -6.75
N GLU A 66 -3.19 -3.07 -6.60
CA GLU A 66 -4.19 -4.12 -6.43
C GLU A 66 -5.04 -3.89 -5.18
N TYR A 67 -4.41 -3.46 -4.08
CA TYR A 67 -5.13 -3.11 -2.86
C TYR A 67 -6.10 -1.94 -3.09
N ILE A 68 -5.65 -0.85 -3.74
CA ILE A 68 -6.50 0.31 -4.04
C ILE A 68 -7.66 -0.10 -4.95
N ASP A 69 -7.39 -0.88 -5.99
CA ASP A 69 -8.41 -1.35 -6.93
C ASP A 69 -9.44 -2.26 -6.24
N ALA A 70 -9.00 -3.15 -5.34
CA ALA A 70 -9.88 -3.99 -4.54
C ALA A 70 -10.78 -3.17 -3.61
N GLN A 71 -10.24 -2.16 -2.92
CA GLN A 71 -11.05 -1.30 -2.06
C GLN A 71 -12.04 -0.45 -2.86
N ARG A 72 -11.63 0.04 -4.04
CA ARG A 72 -12.51 0.77 -4.95
C ARG A 72 -13.64 -0.12 -5.49
N ALA A 73 -13.36 -1.38 -5.81
CA ALA A 73 -14.37 -2.32 -6.28
C ALA A 73 -15.44 -2.58 -5.21
N LYS A 74 -15.03 -2.84 -3.97
CA LYS A 74 -15.94 -3.00 -2.83
C LYS A 74 -16.82 -1.77 -2.62
N ALA A 75 -16.22 -0.58 -2.60
CA ALA A 75 -16.96 0.67 -2.44
C ALA A 75 -18.00 0.90 -3.56
N LYS A 76 -17.68 0.53 -4.80
CA LYS A 76 -18.63 0.60 -5.92
C LYS A 76 -19.79 -0.37 -5.76
N GLU A 77 -19.51 -1.60 -5.32
CA GLU A 77 -20.54 -2.60 -5.07
C GLU A 77 -21.50 -2.12 -3.97
N GLU A 78 -20.95 -1.66 -2.84
CA GLU A 78 -21.74 -1.12 -1.72
C GLU A 78 -22.61 0.07 -2.16
N TRP A 79 -22.04 1.00 -2.93
CA TRP A 79 -22.76 2.15 -3.47
C TRP A 79 -23.90 1.72 -4.41
N SER A 80 -23.67 0.72 -5.27
CA SER A 80 -24.70 0.21 -6.18
C SER A 80 -25.87 -0.42 -5.43
N ARG A 81 -25.63 -1.10 -4.30
CA ARG A 81 -26.71 -1.74 -3.52
C ARG A 81 -27.66 -0.75 -2.86
N VAL A 82 -27.17 0.43 -2.46
CA VAL A 82 -27.99 1.45 -1.79
C VAL A 82 -28.70 2.38 -2.78
N ASN A 83 -28.24 2.42 -4.03
CA ASN A 83 -28.76 3.29 -5.08
C ASN A 83 -29.55 2.53 -6.15
N THR A 84 -30.11 1.38 -5.77
CA THR A 84 -31.12 0.60 -6.53
C THR A 84 -32.48 0.82 -5.89
#